data_AF-A0A133VNN7-F1
#
_entry.id   AF-A0A133VNN7-F1
#
_cell.length_a   1.000
_cell.length_b   1.000
_cell.length_c   1.000
_cell.angle_alpha   90.00
_cell.angle_beta   90.00
_cell.angle_gamma   90.00
#
_symmetry.space_group_name_H-M   'P 1'
#
loop_
_entity.id
_entity.type
_entity.pdbx_description
1 polymer ?
#
loop_
_entity_poly.entity_id
_entity_poly.type
_entity_poly.pdbx_seq_one_letter_code
_entity_poly.pdbx_strand_id
1 'polypeptide(L)'
;MFGGGLFQEVVGLVDQWIPEKEYGHENKFQDVLGDFLRNKLRYQYQKRIPVNVRKNVHGIQVDVLVNKNIPIEMKRNLNKAQWRALDSEVGDYLNIYNSLIVVICGVEKEEVIDDLTNKYQGDQWGFTPQNLVVRVKRRKNYGKKPKKRTTPRRRIGFHVEDIL
;
A
#
# COMPACT_ATOMS: atom_id res chain seq x y z
N MET A 1 -8.49 -14.67 14.16
CA MET A 1 -8.15 -13.30 13.72
C MET A 1 -6.81 -13.32 12.98
N PHE A 2 -6.79 -13.35 11.63
CA PHE A 2 -5.56 -13.56 10.83
C PHE A 2 -5.29 -12.47 9.77
N GLY A 3 -5.97 -11.31 9.81
CA GLY A 3 -5.83 -10.25 8.81
C GLY A 3 -4.71 -9.23 9.06
N GLY A 4 -4.28 -9.03 10.32
CA GLY A 4 -3.38 -7.93 10.68
C GLY A 4 -1.91 -8.13 10.27
N GLY A 5 -1.40 -9.36 10.26
CA GLY A 5 0.02 -9.62 9.97
C GLY A 5 0.40 -9.41 8.50
N LEU A 6 -0.32 -10.09 7.59
CA LEU A 6 -0.01 -10.03 6.16
C LEU A 6 -0.25 -8.65 5.57
N PHE A 7 -1.32 -7.95 5.98
CA PHE A 7 -1.59 -6.60 5.50
C PHE A 7 -0.46 -5.63 5.86
N GLN A 8 -0.04 -5.62 7.14
CA GLN A 8 1.06 -4.75 7.60
C GLN A 8 2.38 -5.11 6.93
N GLU A 9 2.61 -6.38 6.61
CA GLU A 9 3.76 -6.78 5.84
C GLU A 9 3.71 -6.28 4.40
N VAL A 10 2.57 -6.41 3.70
CA VAL A 10 2.42 -5.87 2.35
C VAL A 10 2.63 -4.35 2.37
N VAL A 11 2.11 -3.64 3.35
CA VAL A 11 2.39 -2.20 3.56
C VAL A 11 3.89 -1.96 3.72
N GLY A 12 4.58 -2.75 4.55
CA GLY A 12 6.02 -2.64 4.75
C GLY A 12 6.85 -2.94 3.49
N LEU A 13 6.40 -3.89 2.67
CA LEU A 13 7.01 -4.19 1.37
C LEU A 13 6.76 -3.06 0.37
N VAL A 14 5.54 -2.53 0.32
CA VAL A 14 5.20 -1.35 -0.48
C VAL A 14 6.07 -0.17 -0.05
N ASP A 15 6.29 0.07 1.24
CA ASP A 15 7.20 1.11 1.75
C ASP A 15 8.62 0.96 1.22
N GLN A 16 9.15 -0.26 1.23
CA GLN A 16 10.49 -0.60 0.75
C GLN A 16 10.63 -0.52 -0.77
N TRP A 17 9.54 -0.76 -1.50
CA TRP A 17 9.56 -0.69 -2.95
C TRP A 17 9.73 0.76 -3.43
N ILE A 18 10.67 0.94 -4.35
CA ILE A 18 10.92 2.20 -5.05
C ILE A 18 10.91 1.87 -6.54
N PRO A 19 10.09 2.56 -7.36
CA PRO A 19 10.17 2.39 -8.80
C PRO A 19 11.58 2.66 -9.31
N GLU A 20 12.11 1.78 -10.16
CA GLU A 20 13.45 1.93 -10.72
C GLU A 20 13.58 3.17 -11.61
N LYS A 21 12.51 3.50 -12.32
CA LYS A 21 12.43 4.66 -13.22
C LYS A 21 11.00 5.17 -13.31
N GLU A 22 10.84 6.31 -13.96
CA GLU A 22 9.53 6.77 -14.37
C GLU A 22 9.06 5.94 -15.57
N TYR A 23 7.96 5.21 -15.41
CA TYR A 23 7.33 4.51 -16.52
C TYR A 23 6.28 5.42 -17.19
N GLY A 24 6.12 5.27 -18.50
CA GLY A 24 5.15 6.04 -19.29
C GLY A 24 3.69 5.66 -19.03
N HIS A 25 3.44 4.46 -18.51
CA HIS A 25 2.11 3.90 -18.29
C HIS A 25 1.97 3.30 -16.91
N GLU A 26 0.78 3.43 -16.33
CA GLU A 26 0.44 2.92 -14.98
C GLU A 26 0.59 1.40 -14.88
N ASN A 27 0.21 0.67 -15.93
CA ASN A 27 0.33 -0.79 -15.99
C ASN A 27 1.75 -1.30 -15.76
N LYS A 28 2.77 -0.55 -16.19
CA LYS A 28 4.17 -0.91 -15.93
C LYS A 28 4.54 -0.79 -14.47
N PHE A 29 3.96 0.16 -13.73
CA PHE A 29 4.11 0.20 -12.28
C PHE A 29 3.40 -0.97 -11.60
N GLN A 30 2.20 -1.34 -12.07
CA GLN A 30 1.41 -2.48 -11.58
C GLN A 30 2.19 -3.80 -11.73
N ASP A 31 2.71 -4.06 -12.93
CA ASP A 31 3.50 -5.26 -13.25
C ASP A 31 4.73 -5.37 -12.33
N VAL A 32 5.53 -4.30 -12.25
CA VAL A 32 6.78 -4.28 -11.49
C VAL A 32 6.55 -4.38 -9.98
N LEU A 33 5.51 -3.72 -9.45
CA LEU A 33 5.14 -3.88 -8.04
C LEU A 33 4.64 -5.30 -7.77
N GLY A 34 3.78 -5.84 -8.64
CA GLY A 34 3.26 -7.20 -8.53
C GLY A 34 4.37 -8.25 -8.48
N ASP A 35 5.36 -8.15 -9.37
CA ASP A 35 6.52 -9.04 -9.38
C ASP A 35 7.41 -8.86 -8.14
N PHE A 36 7.63 -7.62 -7.69
CA PHE A 36 8.36 -7.36 -6.45
C PHE A 36 7.69 -8.02 -5.24
N LEU A 37 6.38 -7.82 -5.06
CA LEU A 37 5.61 -8.39 -3.95
C LEU A 37 5.59 -9.91 -4.03
N ARG A 38 5.35 -10.48 -5.22
CA ARG A 38 5.37 -11.93 -5.43
C ARG A 38 6.71 -12.54 -5.02
N ASN A 39 7.81 -11.91 -5.40
CA ASN A 39 9.15 -12.39 -5.08
C ASN A 39 9.47 -12.28 -3.59
N LYS A 40 9.13 -11.15 -2.95
CA LYS A 40 9.38 -10.93 -1.52
C LYS A 40 8.54 -11.84 -0.63
N LEU A 41 7.24 -11.96 -0.90
CA LEU A 41 6.34 -12.81 -0.12
C LEU A 41 6.69 -14.30 -0.26
N ARG A 42 7.07 -14.74 -1.48
CA ARG A 42 7.55 -16.12 -1.70
C ARG A 42 8.78 -16.42 -0.84
N TYR A 43 9.74 -15.50 -0.79
CA TYR A 43 10.96 -15.65 0.00
C TYR A 43 10.66 -15.70 1.50
N GLN A 44 9.82 -14.78 1.99
CA GLN A 44 9.56 -14.62 3.43
C GLN A 44 8.72 -15.76 4.02
N TYR A 45 7.72 -16.25 3.30
CA TYR A 45 6.78 -17.23 3.85
C TYR A 45 7.08 -18.68 3.47
N GLN A 46 8.02 -18.93 2.54
CA GLN A 46 8.23 -20.24 1.90
C GLN A 46 6.93 -20.86 1.33
N LYS A 47 5.87 -20.05 1.21
CA LYS A 47 4.53 -20.39 0.72
C LYS A 47 4.24 -19.52 -0.50
N ARG A 48 3.47 -20.07 -1.43
CA ARG A 48 3.01 -19.35 -2.62
C ARG A 48 1.83 -18.44 -2.27
N ILE A 49 2.07 -17.36 -1.52
CA ILE A 49 1.06 -16.30 -1.36
C ILE A 49 0.75 -15.74 -2.75
N PRO A 50 -0.49 -15.84 -3.24
CA PRO A 50 -0.80 -15.46 -4.61
C PRO A 50 -0.79 -13.93 -4.75
N VAL A 51 -0.16 -13.45 -5.81
CA VAL A 51 -0.18 -12.04 -6.21
C VAL A 51 -0.62 -11.97 -7.67
N ASN A 52 -1.76 -11.33 -7.90
CA ASN A 52 -2.36 -11.17 -9.22
C ASN A 52 -2.27 -9.69 -9.62
N VAL A 53 -1.87 -9.43 -10.86
CA VAL A 53 -1.90 -8.09 -11.46
C VAL A 53 -3.13 -8.03 -12.36
N ARG A 54 -3.88 -6.94 -12.31
CA ARG A 54 -5.11 -6.70 -13.09
C ARG A 54 -6.14 -7.80 -12.93
N LYS A 55 -6.84 -7.79 -11.81
CA LYS A 55 -7.86 -8.79 -11.50
C LYS A 55 -9.23 -8.16 -11.33
N ASN A 56 -10.22 -8.65 -12.07
CA ASN A 56 -11.61 -8.29 -11.82
C ASN A 56 -12.16 -9.09 -10.62
N VAL A 57 -12.75 -8.40 -9.66
CA VAL A 57 -13.43 -8.99 -8.50
C VAL A 57 -14.74 -8.25 -8.29
N HIS A 58 -15.86 -8.97 -8.39
CA HIS A 58 -17.22 -8.40 -8.24
C HIS A 58 -17.45 -7.17 -9.13
N GLY A 59 -16.92 -7.17 -10.36
CA GLY A 59 -17.06 -6.06 -11.30
C GLY A 59 -16.00 -4.97 -11.15
N ILE A 60 -15.26 -4.92 -10.03
CA ILE A 60 -14.18 -3.95 -9.82
C ILE A 60 -12.87 -4.49 -10.38
N GLN A 61 -12.19 -3.69 -11.20
CA GLN A 61 -10.84 -4.01 -11.68
C GLN A 61 -9.80 -3.56 -10.65
N VAL A 62 -9.12 -4.54 -10.06
CA VAL A 62 -8.04 -4.33 -9.09
C VAL A 62 -6.69 -4.36 -9.77
N ASP A 63 -5.88 -3.33 -9.55
CA ASP A 63 -4.54 -3.20 -10.12
C ASP A 63 -3.58 -4.30 -9.65
N VAL A 64 -3.47 -4.51 -8.34
CA VAL A 64 -2.73 -5.64 -7.76
C VAL A 64 -3.54 -6.24 -6.60
N LEU A 65 -3.72 -7.56 -6.59
CA LEU A 65 -4.43 -8.27 -5.51
C LEU A 65 -3.53 -9.32 -4.86
N VAL A 66 -3.19 -9.08 -3.58
CA VAL A 66 -2.40 -10.00 -2.76
C VAL A 66 -3.32 -10.90 -1.94
N ASN A 67 -3.00 -12.20 -1.90
CA ASN A 67 -3.72 -13.23 -1.16
C ASN A 67 -5.25 -13.24 -1.39
N LYS A 68 -5.70 -12.80 -2.57
CA LYS A 68 -7.11 -12.66 -2.96
C LYS A 68 -7.94 -11.65 -2.15
N ASN A 69 -7.37 -10.92 -1.20
CA ASN A 69 -8.14 -10.07 -0.28
C ASN A 69 -7.48 -8.74 0.11
N ILE A 70 -6.23 -8.49 -0.28
CA ILE A 70 -5.55 -7.21 -0.06
C ILE A 70 -5.43 -6.51 -1.41
N PRO A 71 -6.39 -5.64 -1.76
CA PRO A 71 -6.32 -4.86 -2.98
C PRO A 71 -5.30 -3.73 -2.84
N ILE A 72 -4.58 -3.50 -3.93
CA ILE A 72 -3.70 -2.36 -4.11
C ILE A 72 -4.16 -1.63 -5.36
N GLU A 73 -4.55 -0.37 -5.20
CA GLU A 73 -4.89 0.55 -6.29
C GLU A 73 -3.69 1.44 -6.58
N MET A 74 -3.33 1.64 -7.85
CA MET A 74 -2.18 2.44 -8.22
C MET A 74 -2.59 3.64 -9.07
N LYS A 75 -2.03 4.82 -8.80
CA LYS A 75 -2.20 5.99 -9.66
C LYS A 75 -0.85 6.55 -10.09
N ARG A 76 -0.67 6.80 -11.39
CA ARG A 76 0.49 7.51 -11.94
C ARG A 76 0.23 9.01 -12.03
N ASN A 77 1.18 9.81 -11.55
CA ASN A 77 1.20 11.27 -11.72
C ASN A 77 -0.09 11.93 -11.26
N LEU A 78 -0.51 11.57 -10.04
CA LEU A 78 -1.82 11.93 -9.52
C LEU A 78 -2.05 13.46 -9.57
N ASN A 79 -3.18 13.84 -10.13
CA ASN A 79 -3.69 15.20 -10.16
C ASN A 79 -5.05 15.31 -9.45
N LYS A 80 -5.58 16.52 -9.35
CA LYS A 80 -6.82 16.81 -8.61
C LYS A 80 -8.06 16.13 -9.19
N ALA A 81 -8.14 15.97 -10.51
CA ALA A 81 -9.28 15.31 -11.16
C ALA A 81 -9.24 13.79 -10.92
N GLN A 82 -8.07 13.18 -11.10
CA GLN A 82 -7.84 11.77 -10.82
C GLN A 82 -8.06 11.44 -9.33
N TRP A 83 -7.72 12.37 -8.44
CA TRP A 83 -8.00 12.23 -7.02
C TRP A 83 -9.50 12.12 -6.72
N ARG A 84 -10.34 12.99 -7.29
CA ARG A 84 -11.80 12.92 -7.09
C ARG A 84 -12.40 11.60 -7.59
N ALA A 85 -11.88 11.08 -8.70
CA ALA A 85 -12.28 9.77 -9.20
C ALA A 85 -11.85 8.65 -8.25
N LEU A 86 -10.59 8.68 -7.80
CA LEU A 86 -10.04 7.72 -6.84
C LEU A 86 -10.84 7.69 -5.53
N ASP A 87 -11.30 8.84 -5.05
CA ASP A 87 -12.09 8.92 -3.83
C ASP A 87 -13.42 8.13 -3.93
N SER A 88 -14.08 8.17 -5.09
CA SER A 88 -15.25 7.33 -5.37
C SER A 88 -14.87 5.84 -5.41
N GLU A 89 -13.78 5.49 -6.10
CA GLU A 89 -13.29 4.12 -6.20
C GLU A 89 -12.95 3.54 -4.81
N VAL A 90 -12.37 4.34 -3.91
CA VAL A 90 -12.05 3.95 -2.53
C VAL A 90 -13.29 3.47 -1.79
N GLY A 91 -14.43 4.15 -1.96
CA GLY A 91 -15.71 3.72 -1.38
C GLY A 91 -16.13 2.34 -1.89
N ASP A 92 -16.07 2.12 -3.20
CA ASP A 92 -16.41 0.84 -3.83
C ASP A 92 -15.49 -0.29 -3.36
N TYR A 93 -14.18 -0.03 -3.25
CA TYR A 93 -13.23 -0.99 -2.72
C TYR A 93 -13.54 -1.40 -1.28
N LEU A 94 -13.83 -0.42 -0.41
CA LEU A 94 -14.06 -0.68 1.01
C LEU A 94 -15.40 -1.35 1.29
N ASN A 95 -16.35 -1.28 0.36
CA ASN A 95 -17.59 -2.06 0.41
C ASN A 95 -17.34 -3.56 0.15
N ILE A 96 -16.27 -3.91 -0.58
CA ILE A 96 -15.97 -5.29 -0.99
C ILE A 96 -14.83 -5.89 -0.15
N TYR A 97 -13.85 -5.07 0.20
CA TYR A 97 -12.65 -5.45 0.91
C TYR A 97 -12.58 -4.72 2.24
N ASN A 98 -12.16 -5.45 3.28
CA ASN A 98 -11.94 -4.85 4.59
C ASN A 98 -10.72 -3.91 4.63
N SER A 99 -9.95 -3.79 3.53
CA SER A 99 -8.69 -3.04 3.46
C SER A 99 -8.38 -2.57 2.05
N LEU A 100 -7.63 -1.48 1.91
CA LEU A 100 -7.14 -0.97 0.64
C LEU A 100 -5.76 -0.32 0.81
N ILE A 101 -4.84 -0.61 -0.11
CA ILE A 101 -3.57 0.11 -0.20
C ILE A 101 -3.58 0.95 -1.48
N VAL A 102 -3.45 2.26 -1.37
CA VAL A 102 -3.31 3.15 -2.52
C VAL A 102 -1.84 3.50 -2.71
N VAL A 103 -1.29 3.26 -3.89
CA VAL A 103 0.10 3.56 -4.23
C VAL A 103 0.17 4.61 -5.34
N ILE A 104 0.63 5.80 -4.99
CA ILE A 104 0.71 6.93 -5.90
C ILE A 104 2.15 7.04 -6.42
N CYS A 105 2.35 6.76 -7.70
CA CYS A 105 3.64 6.86 -8.37
C CYS A 105 3.77 8.22 -9.07
N GLY A 106 4.35 9.17 -8.35
CA GLY A 106 4.46 10.57 -8.77
C GLY A 106 3.17 11.35 -8.52
N VAL A 107 3.33 12.63 -8.21
CA VAL A 107 2.22 13.57 -8.01
C VAL A 107 2.52 14.80 -8.85
N GLU A 108 1.49 15.40 -9.45
CA GLU A 108 1.65 16.61 -10.26
C GLU A 108 1.91 17.83 -9.37
N LYS A 109 1.19 17.94 -8.25
CA LYS A 109 1.34 19.02 -7.26
C LYS A 109 1.29 18.45 -5.85
N GLU A 110 2.16 18.94 -4.97
CA GLU A 110 2.23 18.50 -3.57
C GLU A 110 0.93 18.76 -2.80
N GLU A 111 0.20 19.82 -3.14
CA GLU A 111 -1.13 20.14 -2.58
C GLU A 111 -2.12 18.98 -2.68
N VAL A 112 -2.02 18.13 -3.72
CA VAL A 112 -2.87 16.94 -3.87
C VAL A 112 -2.61 15.92 -2.76
N ILE A 113 -1.37 15.84 -2.27
CA ILE A 113 -0.99 14.99 -1.13
C ILE A 113 -1.57 15.56 0.16
N ASP A 114 -1.56 16.87 0.31
CA ASP A 114 -2.10 17.54 1.49
C ASP A 114 -3.62 17.34 1.58
N ASP A 115 -4.34 17.49 0.46
CA ASP A 115 -5.77 17.17 0.35
C ASP A 115 -6.07 15.70 0.76
N LEU A 116 -5.27 14.76 0.24
CA LEU A 116 -5.34 13.32 0.57
C LEU A 116 -5.11 13.05 2.06
N THR A 117 -4.07 13.70 2.61
CA THR A 117 -3.66 13.55 4.01
C THR A 117 -4.72 14.12 4.93
N ASN A 118 -5.24 15.31 4.64
CA ASN A 118 -6.31 15.94 5.41
C ASN A 118 -7.58 15.09 5.41
N LYS A 119 -7.95 14.51 4.25
CA LYS A 119 -9.15 13.67 4.17
C LYS A 119 -9.05 12.37 4.97
N TYR A 120 -7.91 11.67 4.90
CA TYR A 120 -7.78 10.34 5.50
C TYR A 120 -6.96 10.29 6.80
N GLN A 121 -6.32 11.39 7.20
CA GLN A 121 -5.62 11.52 8.49
C GLN A 121 -6.21 12.62 9.39
N GLY A 122 -6.98 13.56 8.83
CA GLY A 122 -7.58 14.68 9.57
C GLY A 122 -8.81 14.32 10.41
N ASP A 123 -9.51 13.23 10.10
CA ASP A 123 -10.65 12.76 10.90
C ASP A 123 -10.20 11.73 11.95
N GLN A 124 -9.67 12.23 13.06
CA GLN A 124 -9.59 11.49 14.33
C GLN A 124 -10.95 11.25 15.00
N TRP A 125 -12.07 11.54 14.33
CA TRP A 125 -13.42 11.29 14.83
C TRP A 125 -14.32 10.71 13.73
N GLY A 126 -14.14 9.41 13.46
CA GLY A 126 -15.32 8.57 13.25
C GLY A 126 -15.33 7.56 12.09
N PHE A 127 -14.54 7.69 11.02
CA PHE A 127 -14.61 6.72 9.91
C PHE A 127 -13.37 6.69 9.01
N THR A 128 -12.14 6.79 9.55
CA THR A 128 -11.03 6.19 8.78
C THR A 128 -11.29 4.68 8.80
N PRO A 129 -11.54 4.02 7.65
CA PRO A 129 -11.57 2.57 7.63
C PRO A 129 -10.19 2.15 8.14
N GLN A 130 -10.14 1.34 9.21
CA GLN A 130 -8.91 1.00 9.93
C GLN A 130 -7.80 0.39 9.03
N ASN A 131 -8.11 0.15 7.75
CA ASN A 131 -7.24 -0.52 6.80
C ASN A 131 -7.12 0.19 5.43
N LEU A 132 -7.40 1.51 5.31
CA LEU A 132 -6.97 2.30 4.15
C LEU A 132 -5.56 2.84 4.36
N VAL A 133 -4.64 2.57 3.43
CA VAL A 133 -3.24 3.01 3.51
C VAL A 133 -2.81 3.67 2.21
N VAL A 134 -2.49 4.96 2.26
CA VAL A 134 -1.95 5.71 1.11
C VAL A 134 -0.43 5.77 1.18
N ARG A 135 0.25 5.50 0.06
CA ARG A 135 1.72 5.57 -0.07
C ARG A 135 2.13 6.31 -1.34
N VAL A 136 2.89 7.39 -1.16
CA VAL A 136 3.40 8.21 -2.26
C VAL A 136 4.85 7.83 -2.58
N LYS A 137 5.09 7.45 -3.84
CA LYS A 137 6.41 7.22 -4.45
C LYS A 137 6.77 8.45 -5.28
N ARG A 138 7.57 9.35 -4.70
CA ARG A 138 7.96 10.62 -5.36
C ARG A 138 8.97 10.35 -6.47
N ARG A 139 8.77 10.96 -7.65
CA ARG A 139 9.63 10.76 -8.84
C ARG A 139 11.11 11.02 -8.57
N LYS A 140 11.42 12.05 -7.78
CA LYS A 140 12.79 12.40 -7.34
C LYS A 140 13.52 11.27 -6.59
N ASN A 141 12.81 10.23 -6.15
CA ASN A 141 13.37 9.08 -5.44
C ASN A 141 13.48 7.82 -6.31
N TYR A 142 13.01 7.84 -7.56
CA TYR A 142 13.10 6.67 -8.42
C TYR A 142 14.55 6.28 -8.70
N GLY A 143 14.78 4.98 -8.83
CA GLY A 143 16.12 4.40 -9.03
C GLY A 143 17.02 4.44 -7.80
N LYS A 144 16.59 5.08 -6.70
CA LYS A 144 17.37 5.13 -5.46
C LYS A 144 17.14 3.88 -4.63
N LYS A 145 18.18 3.47 -3.89
CA LYS A 145 18.05 2.39 -2.89
C LYS A 145 17.09 2.84 -1.78
N PRO A 146 16.21 1.95 -1.27
CA PRO A 146 15.37 2.28 -0.13
C PRO A 146 16.24 2.65 1.07
N LYS A 147 15.92 3.77 1.72
CA LYS A 147 16.49 4.11 3.01
C LYS A 147 16.09 2.99 3.97
N LYS A 148 17.07 2.28 4.55
CA LYS A 148 16.79 1.30 5.61
C LYS A 148 16.02 2.02 6.71
N ARG A 149 14.76 1.65 6.96
CA ARG A 149 14.09 2.06 8.19
C ARG A 149 14.86 1.42 9.33
N THR A 150 15.48 2.22 10.18
CA THR A 150 15.85 1.78 11.53
C THR A 150 14.54 1.57 12.27
N THR A 151 14.07 0.33 12.33
CA THR A 151 13.01 -0.05 13.26
C THR A 151 13.51 0.31 14.66
N PRO A 152 12.80 1.11 15.46
CA PRO A 152 13.14 1.23 16.88
C PRO A 152 13.09 -0.18 17.45
N ARG A 153 14.20 -0.65 18.04
CA ARG A 153 14.18 -1.87 18.83
C ARG A 153 13.10 -1.67 19.90
N ARG A 154 11.95 -2.34 19.76
CA ARG A 154 11.07 -2.55 20.91
C ARG A 154 11.94 -3.27 21.94
N ARG A 155 12.34 -2.59 23.01
CA ARG A 155 12.81 -3.25 24.22
C ARG A 155 11.61 -4.04 24.73
N ILE A 156 11.56 -5.32 24.40
CA ILE A 156 10.72 -6.27 25.14
C ILE A 156 11.44 -6.43 26.46
N GLY A 157 11.05 -5.62 27.45
CA GLY A 157 11.41 -5.87 28.84
C GLY A 157 10.65 -7.11 29.28
N PHE A 158 11.34 -8.23 29.44
CA PHE A 158 10.84 -9.32 30.25
C PHE A 158 10.86 -8.83 31.69
N HIS A 159 9.68 -8.66 32.29
CA HIS A 159 9.54 -8.64 33.73
C HIS A 159 9.54 -10.11 34.15
N VAL A 160 10.63 -10.53 34.79
CA VAL A 160 10.68 -11.82 35.48
C VAL A 160 10.10 -11.52 36.86
N GLU A 161 8.97 -12.13 37.19
CA GLU A 161 8.47 -12.15 38.56
C GLU A 161 9.45 -12.96 39.39
N ASP A 162 10.10 -12.32 40.36
CA ASP A 162 10.82 -13.02 41.41
C ASP A 162 9.79 -13.69 42.33
N ILE A 163 9.70 -15.01 42.16
CA ILE A 163 9.25 -15.93 43.19
C ILE A 163 10.29 -15.86 44.31
N LEU A 164 9.87 -15.46 45.51
CA LEU A 164 10.08 -16.15 46.80
C LEU A 164 9.28 -15.46 47.91
#